data_AF-A0A1Q4XNG7-F1
#
_entry.id   AF-A0A1Q4XNG7-F1
#
_cell.length_a   1.000
_cell.length_b   1.000
_cell.length_c   1.000
_cell.angle_alpha   90.00
_cell.angle_beta   90.00
_cell.angle_gamma   90.00
#
_symmetry.space_group_name_H-M   'P 1'
#
loop_
_entity.id
_entity.type
_entity.pdbx_description
1 polymer ?
#
loop_
_entity_poly.entity_id
_entity_poly.type
_entity_poly.pdbx_seq_one_letter_code
_entity_poly.pdbx_strand_id
1 'polypeptide(L)'
;MKLGPHHAIERFGVITSIITATFVLLLVSTIISAVGNNRARLDETALYTASFTTSRTELSGSVDGVYTNEEGTRALVLMRFRDSDAGSFSTDAINYQAFLTGSNEQLDTQPLRTTITGSIVVFGSTGYLGVVLDSDAPFEQQIISLTLRANSELVYQEDAGRALREDLQDDGSFAEFDQWRLFLNPGASGTEEAASLAGARIDPSAMYYELVIAEQEEELREAMDEQLMEMGAVLNRIEEYNGEMNRVNVDGVFIEPPEVPVQVDGDAVTGEGADAATESTLALETDWVHPRGYDFDWRSGSVEEGYLDAIMPEDETSYVTFLGEKARAEDEESSRFAANDMEWRLTDGNDLREYRESGQAMDPLRDIMNNTTQAYQDYYRLKTDYQIDSLSDLLELEVALRSVESAGSVNAGEEALITY
;
A
#
# COMPACT_ATOMS: atom_id res chain seq x y z
N MET A 1 65.23 -11.12 -31.32
CA MET A 1 66.13 -10.04 -31.80
C MET A 1 67.18 -9.78 -30.72
N LYS A 2 68.42 -10.25 -30.90
CA LYS A 2 69.53 -10.01 -29.96
C LYS A 2 70.18 -8.68 -30.31
N LEU A 3 69.93 -7.65 -29.51
CA LEU A 3 70.58 -6.34 -29.63
C LEU A 3 71.76 -6.25 -28.63
N GLY A 4 72.87 -5.62 -29.01
CA GLY A 4 74.13 -5.57 -28.24
C GLY A 4 74.12 -4.59 -27.05
N PRO A 5 75.24 -4.51 -26.28
CA PRO A 5 75.33 -3.83 -24.98
C PRO A 5 75.30 -2.28 -25.00
N HIS A 6 75.06 -1.65 -26.15
CA HIS A 6 74.98 -0.18 -26.28
C HIS A 6 73.56 0.39 -26.54
N HIS A 7 72.49 -0.42 -26.44
CA HIS A 7 71.10 0.02 -26.69
C HIS A 7 70.25 0.13 -25.42
N ALA A 8 70.84 0.39 -24.25
CA ALA A 8 70.10 0.50 -22.99
C ALA A 8 69.06 1.63 -23.01
N ILE A 9 69.41 2.77 -23.62
CA ILE A 9 68.51 3.93 -23.76
C ILE A 9 67.37 3.66 -24.74
N GLU A 10 67.64 2.99 -25.87
CA GLU A 10 66.58 2.61 -26.82
C GLU A 10 65.62 1.56 -26.24
N ARG A 11 66.12 0.58 -25.47
CA ARG A 11 65.26 -0.38 -24.77
C ARG A 11 64.40 0.28 -23.71
N PHE A 12 64.97 1.22 -22.96
CA PHE A 12 64.21 2.02 -22.00
C PHE A 12 63.14 2.84 -22.72
N GLY A 13 63.47 3.49 -23.84
CA GLY A 13 62.49 4.22 -24.66
C GLY A 13 61.36 3.33 -25.15
N VAL A 14 61.66 2.19 -25.76
CA VAL A 14 60.65 1.25 -26.27
C VAL A 14 59.78 0.67 -25.15
N ILE A 15 60.37 0.25 -24.03
CA ILE A 15 59.63 -0.29 -22.88
C ILE A 15 58.73 0.80 -22.27
N THR A 16 59.26 2.01 -22.06
CA THR A 16 58.48 3.14 -21.55
C THR A 16 57.34 3.50 -22.50
N SER A 17 57.57 3.55 -23.82
CA SER A 17 56.52 3.80 -24.81
C SER A 17 55.43 2.73 -24.80
N ILE A 18 55.79 1.45 -24.65
CA ILE A 18 54.81 0.36 -24.52
C ILE A 18 54.00 0.50 -23.24
N ILE A 19 54.64 0.81 -22.11
CA ILE A 19 53.97 1.02 -20.83
C ILE A 19 53.03 2.23 -20.90
N THR A 20 53.48 3.36 -21.45
CA THR A 20 52.65 4.56 -21.62
C THR A 20 51.48 4.31 -22.56
N ALA A 21 51.68 3.62 -23.69
CA ALA A 21 50.60 3.29 -24.60
C ALA A 21 49.56 2.35 -23.96
N THR A 22 50.02 1.37 -23.18
CA THR A 22 49.14 0.46 -22.42
C THR A 22 48.38 1.22 -21.34
N PHE A 23 49.02 2.14 -20.63
CA PHE A 23 48.39 2.96 -19.60
C PHE A 23 47.33 3.91 -20.18
N VAL A 24 47.60 4.53 -21.33
CA VAL A 24 46.61 5.37 -22.05
C VAL A 24 45.42 4.53 -22.50
N LEU A 25 45.65 3.33 -23.05
CA LEU A 25 44.58 2.40 -23.43
C LEU A 25 43.70 2.00 -22.24
N LEU A 26 44.32 1.67 -21.09
CA LEU A 26 43.59 1.35 -19.87
C LEU A 26 42.76 2.54 -19.39
N LEU A 27 43.33 3.74 -19.31
CA LEU A 27 42.61 4.95 -18.91
C LEU A 27 41.41 5.24 -19.82
N VAL A 28 41.61 5.19 -21.15
CA VAL A 28 40.52 5.40 -22.12
C VAL A 28 39.44 4.32 -21.95
N SER A 29 39.82 3.06 -21.75
CA SER A 29 38.85 1.97 -21.52
C SER A 29 38.05 2.16 -20.22
N THR A 30 38.69 2.61 -19.14
CA THR A 30 38.02 2.90 -17.87
C THR A 30 37.07 4.08 -17.99
N ILE A 31 37.46 5.14 -18.71
CA ILE A 31 36.59 6.30 -18.97
C ILE A 31 35.38 5.87 -19.81
N ILE A 32 35.58 5.11 -20.90
CA ILE A 32 34.48 4.61 -21.73
C ILE A 32 33.55 3.70 -20.93
N SER A 33 34.11 2.80 -20.11
CA SER A 33 33.33 1.89 -19.25
C SER A 33 32.55 2.65 -18.19
N ALA A 34 33.18 3.62 -17.51
CA ALA A 34 32.52 4.46 -16.51
C ALA A 34 31.40 5.30 -17.14
N VAL A 35 31.63 5.91 -18.30
CA VAL A 35 30.61 6.65 -19.06
C VAL A 35 29.48 5.72 -19.50
N GLY A 36 29.78 4.49 -19.93
CA GLY A 36 28.78 3.50 -20.31
C GLY A 36 27.91 3.06 -19.12
N ASN A 37 28.53 2.78 -17.98
CA ASN A 37 27.84 2.36 -16.76
C ASN A 37 27.01 3.49 -16.15
N ASN A 38 27.52 4.73 -16.18
CA ASN A 38 26.79 5.90 -15.74
C ASN A 38 25.59 6.19 -16.63
N ARG A 39 25.74 6.07 -17.96
CA ARG A 39 24.60 6.14 -18.88
C ARG A 39 23.56 5.06 -18.61
N ALA A 40 23.97 3.81 -18.39
CA ALA A 40 23.03 2.74 -18.06
C ALA A 40 22.29 3.01 -16.74
N ARG A 41 22.97 3.55 -15.71
CA ARG A 41 22.32 3.95 -14.47
C ARG A 41 21.34 5.10 -14.66
N LEU A 42 21.69 6.10 -15.46
CA LEU A 42 20.81 7.22 -15.78
C LEU A 42 19.62 6.78 -16.64
N ASP A 43 19.82 5.81 -17.53
CA ASP A 43 18.80 5.19 -18.37
C ASP A 43 17.76 4.40 -17.54
N GLU A 44 18.16 3.75 -16.46
CA GLU A 44 17.27 2.92 -15.63
C GLU A 44 16.70 3.66 -14.42
N THR A 45 17.46 4.56 -13.79
CA THR A 45 17.06 5.15 -12.49
C THR A 45 16.08 6.30 -12.67
N ALA A 46 14.81 6.07 -12.33
CA ALA A 46 13.78 7.10 -12.32
C ALA A 46 13.79 7.98 -11.06
N LEU A 47 14.12 7.41 -9.89
CA LEU A 47 14.07 8.10 -8.60
C LEU A 47 15.42 8.06 -7.89
N TYR A 48 15.96 9.23 -7.54
CA TYR A 48 17.22 9.36 -6.80
C TYR A 48 17.01 9.80 -5.34
N THR A 49 15.81 10.28 -5.00
CA THR A 49 15.46 10.75 -3.65
C THR A 49 14.21 10.02 -3.16
N ALA A 50 14.35 9.01 -2.31
CA ALA A 50 13.22 8.21 -1.80
C ALA A 50 12.48 8.86 -0.61
N SER A 51 13.07 9.88 0.02
CA SER A 51 12.49 10.52 1.21
C SER A 51 12.84 11.99 1.28
N PHE A 52 11.99 12.77 1.91
CA PHE A 52 12.21 14.20 2.10
C PHE A 52 11.85 14.65 3.53
N THR A 53 12.39 15.81 3.88
CA THR A 53 12.06 16.53 5.10
C THR A 53 11.95 18.00 4.74
N THR A 54 10.89 18.66 5.19
CA THR A 54 10.67 20.08 4.96
C THR A 54 11.65 20.91 5.80
N SER A 55 12.17 21.99 5.21
CA SER A 55 13.29 22.75 5.78
C SER A 55 12.97 23.54 7.05
N ARG A 56 11.71 23.90 7.28
CA ARG A 56 11.29 24.71 8.44
C ARG A 56 10.40 23.96 9.39
N THR A 57 9.48 23.15 8.89
CA THR A 57 8.51 22.43 9.73
C THR A 57 8.96 21.03 10.16
N GLU A 58 10.04 20.52 9.55
CA GLU A 58 10.61 19.17 9.79
C GLU A 58 9.62 18.02 9.52
N LEU A 59 8.55 18.30 8.79
CA LEU A 59 7.60 17.29 8.33
C LEU A 59 8.34 16.36 7.38
N SER A 60 8.14 15.06 7.57
CA SER A 60 8.88 14.04 6.83
C SER A 60 7.95 13.20 5.97
N GLY A 61 8.47 12.75 4.83
CA GLY A 61 7.69 11.95 3.88
C GLY A 61 8.55 11.05 3.00
N SER A 62 7.88 10.23 2.20
CA SER A 62 8.46 9.39 1.16
C SER A 62 8.08 9.93 -0.23
N VAL A 63 8.92 9.60 -1.21
CA VAL A 63 8.53 9.66 -2.61
C VAL A 63 8.20 8.25 -3.03
N ASP A 64 6.95 8.02 -3.37
CA ASP A 64 6.43 6.67 -3.63
C ASP A 64 6.86 6.22 -5.03
N GLY A 65 6.82 7.14 -6.01
CA GLY A 65 7.24 6.79 -7.36
C GLY A 65 7.31 7.96 -8.33
N VAL A 66 7.83 7.64 -9.52
CA VAL A 66 7.77 8.49 -10.71
C VAL A 66 7.04 7.69 -11.77
N TYR A 67 5.84 8.14 -12.10
CA TYR A 67 4.94 7.48 -13.03
C TYR A 67 4.89 8.25 -14.34
N THR A 68 4.71 7.58 -15.47
CA THR A 68 4.61 8.19 -16.80
C THR A 68 3.40 7.69 -17.58
N ASN A 69 2.90 8.47 -18.53
CA ASN A 69 1.99 7.93 -19.55
C ASN A 69 2.76 7.11 -20.60
N GLU A 70 2.06 6.31 -21.41
CA GLU A 70 2.66 5.50 -22.48
C GLU A 70 3.53 6.33 -23.45
N GLU A 71 3.15 7.57 -23.75
CA GLU A 71 3.95 8.43 -24.63
C GLU A 71 5.19 9.05 -23.96
N GLY A 72 5.33 8.95 -22.64
CA GLY A 72 6.40 9.57 -21.87
C GLY A 72 6.38 11.10 -21.92
N THR A 73 5.24 11.70 -22.23
CA THR A 73 5.05 13.16 -22.35
C THR A 73 4.45 13.77 -21.08
N ARG A 74 3.91 12.95 -20.18
CA ARG A 74 3.43 13.34 -18.86
C ARG A 74 4.05 12.43 -17.81
N ALA A 75 4.51 13.03 -16.72
CA ALA A 75 5.03 12.32 -15.57
C ALA A 75 4.38 12.82 -14.28
N LEU A 76 4.16 11.93 -13.31
CA LEU A 76 3.73 12.27 -11.97
C LEU A 76 4.83 11.86 -10.98
N VAL A 77 5.23 12.79 -10.14
CA VAL A 77 6.05 12.51 -8.96
C VAL A 77 5.11 12.42 -7.77
N LEU A 78 4.85 11.20 -7.29
CA LEU A 78 3.95 10.96 -6.17
C LEU A 78 4.71 10.97 -4.85
N MET A 79 4.24 11.74 -3.90
CA MET A 79 4.83 11.93 -2.58
C MET A 79 3.78 11.70 -1.50
N ARG A 80 4.22 11.23 -0.34
CA ARG A 80 3.38 11.03 0.83
C ARG A 80 4.04 11.57 2.08
N PHE A 81 3.32 12.43 2.82
CA PHE A 81 3.70 12.78 4.19
C PHE A 81 3.37 11.62 5.14
N ARG A 82 4.16 11.44 6.20
CA ARG A 82 3.86 10.41 7.20
C ARG A 82 2.50 10.62 7.85
N ASP A 83 1.82 9.52 8.17
CA ASP A 83 0.50 9.58 8.83
C ASP A 83 0.55 10.28 10.19
N SER A 84 1.68 10.22 10.90
CA SER A 84 1.91 10.97 12.15
C SER A 84 1.82 12.48 11.97
N ASP A 85 1.96 12.95 10.73
CA ASP A 85 1.99 14.36 10.35
C ASP A 85 0.65 14.77 9.69
N ALA A 86 -0.38 13.91 9.76
CA ALA A 86 -1.71 14.18 9.24
C ALA A 86 -2.28 15.49 9.81
N GLY A 87 -2.77 16.36 8.92
CA GLY A 87 -3.27 17.70 9.29
C GLY A 87 -2.19 18.77 9.46
N SER A 88 -0.91 18.43 9.30
CA SER A 88 0.21 19.38 9.35
C SER A 88 0.62 19.92 7.97
N PHE A 89 -0.01 19.44 6.90
CA PHE A 89 0.20 19.88 5.51
C PHE A 89 -1.09 20.45 4.92
N SER A 90 -0.96 21.32 3.91
CA SER A 90 -2.13 21.93 3.27
C SER A 90 -2.82 20.96 2.34
N THR A 91 -4.15 20.89 2.40
CA THR A 91 -4.96 20.07 1.48
C THR A 91 -5.30 20.80 0.18
N ASP A 92 -4.83 22.04 0.01
CA ASP A 92 -5.09 22.88 -1.15
C ASP A 92 -3.82 23.11 -1.95
N ALA A 93 -3.79 22.60 -3.19
CA ALA A 93 -2.68 22.69 -4.13
C ALA A 93 -2.23 24.13 -4.42
N ILE A 94 -3.10 25.14 -4.25
CA ILE A 94 -2.73 26.56 -4.46
C ILE A 94 -1.67 27.03 -3.45
N ASN A 95 -1.57 26.37 -2.30
CA ASN A 95 -0.61 26.69 -1.25
C ASN A 95 0.77 26.09 -1.53
N TYR A 96 0.96 25.43 -2.66
CA TYR A 96 2.23 24.87 -3.08
C TYR A 96 2.74 25.52 -4.36
N GLN A 97 4.06 25.58 -4.47
CA GLN A 97 4.77 26.02 -5.66
C GLN A 97 5.98 25.13 -5.91
N ALA A 98 6.19 24.76 -7.15
CA ALA A 98 7.29 23.91 -7.58
C ALA A 98 8.31 24.71 -8.40
N PHE A 99 9.58 24.37 -8.23
CA PHE A 99 10.69 24.92 -8.99
C PHE A 99 11.47 23.77 -9.62
N LEU A 100 11.72 23.87 -10.92
CA LEU A 100 12.34 22.80 -11.70
C LEU A 100 13.61 23.30 -12.39
N THR A 101 14.67 22.51 -12.30
CA THR A 101 15.88 22.73 -13.08
C THR A 101 16.49 21.39 -13.48
N GLY A 102 17.24 21.37 -14.59
CA GLY A 102 18.08 20.23 -14.92
C GLY A 102 19.21 20.06 -13.90
N SER A 103 19.72 18.85 -13.78
CA SER A 103 20.83 18.49 -12.91
C SER A 103 21.72 17.43 -13.55
N ASN A 104 22.97 17.32 -13.10
CA ASN A 104 23.88 16.24 -13.49
C ASN A 104 23.98 15.17 -12.39
N GLU A 105 24.79 14.14 -12.64
CA GLU A 105 25.05 13.07 -11.66
C GLU A 105 25.80 13.54 -10.41
N GLN A 106 26.40 14.74 -10.45
CA GLN A 106 27.02 15.40 -9.30
C GLN A 106 26.03 16.32 -8.56
N LEU A 107 24.76 16.35 -9.01
CA LEU A 107 23.67 17.19 -8.53
C LEU A 107 23.85 18.71 -8.80
N ASP A 108 24.79 19.08 -9.66
CA ASP A 108 24.95 20.46 -10.10
C ASP A 108 23.84 20.87 -11.08
N THR A 109 23.37 22.11 -10.94
CA THR A 109 22.36 22.72 -11.80
C THR A 109 22.78 22.79 -13.28
N GLN A 110 21.89 22.40 -14.19
CA GLN A 110 22.02 22.51 -15.64
C GLN A 110 20.69 22.95 -16.28
N PRO A 111 20.70 23.48 -17.51
CA PRO A 111 19.47 23.75 -18.25
C PRO A 111 18.65 22.46 -18.44
N LEU A 112 17.33 22.59 -18.40
CA LEU A 112 16.43 21.51 -18.80
C LEU A 112 16.61 21.19 -20.29
N ARG A 113 16.68 19.90 -20.63
CA ARG A 113 16.74 19.41 -22.02
C ARG A 113 15.37 19.39 -22.67
N THR A 114 14.34 19.14 -21.86
CA THR A 114 12.95 19.09 -22.29
C THR A 114 12.24 20.36 -21.81
N THR A 115 11.37 20.94 -22.64
CA THR A 115 10.49 22.02 -22.19
C THR A 115 9.38 21.41 -21.37
N ILE A 116 9.24 21.85 -20.12
CA ILE A 116 8.35 21.26 -19.13
C ILE A 116 7.41 22.33 -18.60
N THR A 117 6.12 22.03 -18.58
CA THR A 117 5.13 22.73 -17.76
C THR A 117 4.67 21.78 -16.68
N GLY A 118 3.88 22.25 -15.71
CA GLY A 118 3.37 21.33 -14.72
C GLY A 118 2.32 21.92 -13.81
N SER A 119 1.73 21.00 -13.05
CA SER A 119 0.68 21.27 -12.09
C SER A 119 1.00 20.56 -10.78
N ILE A 120 0.44 21.06 -9.69
CA ILE A 120 0.53 20.41 -8.38
C ILE A 120 -0.83 19.82 -8.05
N VAL A 121 -0.85 18.61 -7.51
CA VAL A 121 -2.05 17.88 -7.13
C VAL A 121 -1.96 17.55 -5.65
N VAL A 122 -3.04 17.77 -4.90
CA VAL A 122 -3.15 17.31 -3.51
C VAL A 122 -4.38 16.43 -3.40
N PHE A 123 -4.17 15.24 -2.85
CA PHE A 123 -5.20 14.20 -2.77
C PHE A 123 -6.00 14.35 -1.47
N GLY A 124 -6.59 15.52 -1.27
CA GLY A 124 -7.36 15.85 -0.06
C GLY A 124 -6.53 15.74 1.22
N SER A 125 -7.08 15.07 2.23
CA SER A 125 -6.43 14.88 3.54
C SER A 125 -5.64 13.57 3.66
N THR A 126 -5.41 12.84 2.57
CA THR A 126 -4.81 11.50 2.57
C THR A 126 -3.30 11.48 2.89
N GLY A 127 -2.64 12.64 2.90
CA GLY A 127 -1.19 12.75 3.03
C GLY A 127 -0.45 12.76 1.70
N TYR A 128 -1.14 12.43 0.61
CA TYR A 128 -0.54 12.38 -0.72
C TYR A 128 -0.55 13.74 -1.41
N LEU A 129 0.55 14.00 -2.12
CA LEU A 129 0.76 15.16 -2.98
C LEU A 129 1.51 14.71 -4.24
N GLY A 130 1.17 15.31 -5.37
CA GLY A 130 1.77 15.02 -6.67
C GLY A 130 2.29 16.29 -7.36
N VAL A 131 3.40 16.15 -8.09
CA VAL A 131 3.77 17.14 -9.12
C VAL A 131 3.64 16.47 -10.48
N VAL A 132 2.72 16.97 -11.29
CA VAL A 132 2.51 16.53 -12.67
C VAL A 132 3.39 17.41 -13.57
N LEU A 133 4.26 16.77 -14.34
CA LEU A 133 5.12 17.38 -15.35
C LEU A 133 4.53 17.05 -16.72
N ASP A 134 4.40 18.04 -17.57
CA ASP A 134 3.88 17.93 -18.94
C ASP A 134 4.94 18.41 -19.94
N SER A 135 5.01 17.75 -21.09
CA SER A 135 5.84 18.16 -22.21
C SER A 135 5.18 17.86 -23.56
N ASP A 136 5.55 18.63 -24.58
CA ASP A 136 5.13 18.40 -25.97
C ASP A 136 5.88 17.23 -26.64
N ALA A 137 6.92 16.70 -25.99
CA ALA A 137 7.73 15.58 -26.49
C ALA A 137 8.09 14.64 -25.32
N PRO A 138 8.45 13.37 -25.60
CA PRO A 138 8.85 12.45 -24.54
C PRO A 138 10.02 13.03 -23.73
N PHE A 139 10.00 12.86 -22.40
CA PHE A 139 11.05 13.37 -21.53
C PHE A 139 12.42 12.84 -21.95
N GLU A 140 13.37 13.75 -22.13
CA GLU A 140 14.75 13.34 -22.34
C GLU A 140 15.34 12.79 -21.03
N GLN A 141 16.23 11.81 -21.18
CA GLN A 141 17.00 11.25 -20.07
C GLN A 141 17.88 12.31 -19.42
N GLN A 142 17.42 12.82 -18.27
CA GLN A 142 18.07 13.85 -17.50
C GLN A 142 17.63 13.77 -16.04
N ILE A 143 18.57 13.93 -15.11
CA ILE A 143 18.23 14.15 -13.70
C ILE A 143 17.66 15.57 -13.58
N ILE A 144 16.48 15.68 -12.99
CA ILE A 144 15.79 16.92 -12.73
C ILE A 144 15.81 17.15 -11.21
N SER A 145 16.13 18.37 -10.81
CA SER A 145 15.96 18.86 -9.44
C SER A 145 14.60 19.53 -9.32
N LEU A 146 13.71 18.89 -8.57
CA LEU A 146 12.38 19.40 -8.24
C LEU A 146 12.42 19.91 -6.80
N THR A 147 12.24 21.20 -6.61
CA THR A 147 12.06 21.81 -5.28
C THR A 147 10.60 22.16 -5.10
N LEU A 148 9.93 21.58 -4.10
CA LEU A 148 8.57 21.95 -3.73
C LEU A 148 8.57 22.83 -2.49
N ARG A 149 7.79 23.91 -2.53
CA ARG A 149 7.62 24.89 -1.46
C ARG A 149 6.18 24.88 -0.96
N ALA A 150 6.01 24.83 0.35
CA ALA A 150 4.77 25.14 1.02
C ALA A 150 4.72 26.65 1.32
N ASN A 151 3.76 27.35 0.75
CA ASN A 151 3.52 28.78 0.99
C ASN A 151 2.68 29.04 2.24
N SER A 152 2.14 27.98 2.85
CA SER A 152 1.41 28.01 4.12
C SER A 152 2.10 27.09 5.13
N GLU A 153 2.74 27.68 6.13
CA GLU A 153 3.28 26.95 7.28
C GLU A 153 2.14 26.66 8.25
N LEU A 154 1.64 25.41 8.24
CA LEU A 154 0.59 24.99 9.18
C LEU A 154 1.14 24.57 10.55
N VAL A 155 2.43 24.25 10.60
CA VAL A 155 3.17 23.98 11.83
C VAL A 155 4.27 25.03 11.97
N TYR A 156 4.43 25.60 13.15
CA TYR A 156 5.53 26.51 13.46
C TYR A 156 6.54 25.79 14.36
N GLN A 157 7.77 25.64 13.89
CA GLN A 157 8.91 25.24 14.72
C GLN A 157 9.92 26.39 14.80
N GLU A 158 10.29 26.79 16.02
CA GLU A 158 11.27 27.86 16.26
C GLU A 158 12.66 27.43 15.76
N ASP A 159 13.47 28.37 15.25
CA ASP A 159 14.79 28.14 14.64
C ASP A 159 15.79 27.45 15.58
N ALA A 160 15.74 26.12 15.63
CA ALA A 160 16.67 25.29 16.37
C ALA A 160 17.88 24.90 15.51
N GLY A 161 18.79 25.85 15.24
CA GLY A 161 20.16 25.56 14.77
C GLY A 161 20.32 24.36 13.83
N ARG A 162 19.54 24.33 12.74
CA ARG A 162 19.30 23.13 11.92
C ARG A 162 20.49 22.82 11.01
N ALA A 163 20.77 21.53 10.82
CA ALA A 163 21.74 21.06 9.84
C ALA A 163 21.01 20.71 8.52
N LEU A 164 21.10 21.59 7.52
CA LEU A 164 20.61 21.30 6.17
C LEU A 164 21.44 20.19 5.51
N ARG A 165 20.79 19.39 4.66
CA ARG A 165 21.49 18.47 3.74
C ARG A 165 22.52 19.24 2.91
N GLU A 166 23.65 18.60 2.58
CA GLU A 166 24.77 19.23 1.88
C GLU A 166 24.34 19.94 0.59
N ASP A 167 23.44 19.34 -0.19
CA ASP A 167 22.90 19.89 -1.45
C ASP A 167 21.98 21.12 -1.27
N LEU A 168 21.65 21.48 -0.03
CA LEU A 168 20.78 22.59 0.34
C LEU A 168 21.52 23.72 1.04
N GLN A 169 22.77 23.49 1.51
CA GLN A 169 23.50 24.45 2.36
C GLN A 169 23.84 25.76 1.63
N ASP A 170 24.02 25.70 0.30
CA ASP A 170 24.33 26.87 -0.52
C ASP A 170 23.08 27.61 -1.03
N ASP A 171 21.88 27.07 -0.78
CA ASP A 171 20.60 27.66 -1.20
C ASP A 171 19.89 28.34 -0.02
N GLY A 172 20.09 29.65 0.10
CA GLY A 172 19.52 30.46 1.18
C GLY A 172 17.99 30.45 1.25
N SER A 173 17.29 30.04 0.18
CA SER A 173 15.82 29.98 0.18
C SER A 173 15.28 28.90 1.15
N PHE A 174 16.05 27.86 1.46
CA PHE A 174 15.66 26.83 2.42
C PHE A 174 15.66 27.33 3.87
N ALA A 175 16.32 28.44 4.16
CA ALA A 175 16.23 29.12 5.45
C ALA A 175 14.99 30.03 5.54
N GLU A 176 14.51 30.56 4.41
CA GLU A 176 13.39 31.51 4.36
C GLU A 176 12.04 30.80 4.23
N PHE A 177 11.96 29.77 3.39
CA PHE A 177 10.73 29.08 3.04
C PHE A 177 10.74 27.64 3.55
N ASP A 178 9.55 27.10 3.80
CA ASP A 178 9.37 25.68 4.08
C ASP A 178 9.31 24.89 2.77
N GLN A 179 10.37 24.18 2.44
CA GLN A 179 10.54 23.53 1.15
C GLN A 179 11.42 22.28 1.24
N TRP A 180 11.33 21.42 0.24
CA TRP A 180 12.13 20.22 0.10
C TRP A 180 12.53 20.00 -1.36
N ARG A 181 13.63 19.27 -1.56
CA ARG A 181 14.20 19.00 -2.88
C ARG A 181 14.29 17.51 -3.16
N LEU A 182 13.86 17.14 -4.35
CA LEU A 182 13.88 15.80 -4.91
C LEU A 182 14.71 15.79 -6.19
N PHE A 183 15.36 14.66 -6.44
CA PHE A 183 16.04 14.35 -7.69
C PHE A 183 15.41 13.13 -8.35
N LEU A 184 15.03 13.28 -9.62
CA LEU A 184 14.31 12.27 -10.39
C LEU A 184 14.63 12.38 -11.89
N ASN A 185 14.36 11.35 -12.66
CA ASN A 185 14.52 11.32 -14.12
C ASN A 185 13.26 10.74 -14.75
N PRO A 186 12.34 11.58 -15.26
CA PRO A 186 11.09 11.11 -15.86
C PRO A 186 11.29 10.51 -17.25
N GLY A 187 12.50 10.62 -17.84
CA GLY A 187 12.87 9.97 -19.10
C GLY A 187 13.58 8.62 -18.91
N ALA A 188 13.70 8.13 -17.67
CA ALA A 188 14.28 6.82 -17.39
C ALA A 188 13.32 5.69 -17.75
N SER A 189 13.87 4.56 -18.19
CA SER A 189 13.12 3.31 -18.45
C SER A 189 12.58 2.62 -17.20
N GLY A 190 13.05 2.99 -16.00
CA GLY A 190 12.54 2.48 -14.73
C GLY A 190 11.42 3.31 -14.13
N THR A 191 10.76 4.19 -14.90
CA THR A 191 9.46 4.77 -14.50
C THR A 191 8.37 3.73 -14.64
N GLU A 192 7.33 3.82 -13.84
CA GLU A 192 6.14 2.96 -13.97
C GLU A 192 5.08 3.64 -14.83
N GLU A 193 4.46 2.89 -15.74
CA GLU A 193 3.40 3.44 -16.58
C GLU A 193 2.08 3.52 -15.81
N ALA A 194 1.36 4.63 -15.95
CA ALA A 194 0.07 4.87 -15.32
C ALA A 194 -0.96 5.37 -16.34
N ALA A 195 -2.06 4.64 -16.49
CA ALA A 195 -3.13 4.94 -17.44
C ALA A 195 -3.89 6.22 -17.07
N SER A 196 -4.03 6.52 -15.78
CA SER A 196 -4.65 7.75 -15.25
C SER A 196 -3.96 9.03 -15.75
N LEU A 197 -2.70 8.95 -16.20
CA LEU A 197 -1.97 10.09 -16.75
C LEU A 197 -2.28 10.39 -18.22
N ALA A 198 -2.86 9.45 -18.97
CA ALA A 198 -3.11 9.62 -20.41
C ALA A 198 -4.23 10.64 -20.74
N GLY A 199 -5.07 11.00 -19.77
CA GLY A 199 -6.20 11.91 -19.97
C GLY A 199 -5.80 13.36 -20.32
N ALA A 200 -6.67 14.13 -20.96
CA ALA A 200 -6.38 15.55 -21.24
C ALA A 200 -6.41 16.44 -19.98
N ARG A 201 -7.02 15.95 -18.89
CA ARG A 201 -7.15 16.64 -17.61
C ARG A 201 -6.53 15.79 -16.53
N ILE A 202 -5.97 16.47 -15.53
CA ILE A 202 -5.51 15.84 -14.30
C ILE A 202 -6.75 15.48 -13.47
N ASP A 203 -6.86 14.20 -13.15
CA ASP A 203 -7.95 13.66 -12.34
C ASP A 203 -7.38 13.04 -11.06
N PRO A 204 -7.44 13.76 -9.92
CA PRO A 204 -6.87 13.28 -8.67
C PRO A 204 -7.47 11.95 -8.19
N SER A 205 -8.76 11.69 -8.39
CA SER A 205 -9.35 10.44 -7.91
C SER A 205 -8.90 9.26 -8.76
N ALA A 206 -8.87 9.39 -10.08
CA ALA A 206 -8.38 8.32 -10.96
C ALA A 206 -6.91 7.99 -10.69
N MET A 207 -6.06 9.00 -10.49
CA MET A 207 -4.65 8.78 -10.12
C MET A 207 -4.52 8.13 -8.73
N TYR A 208 -5.32 8.56 -7.76
CA TYR A 208 -5.27 7.98 -6.42
C TYR A 208 -5.77 6.54 -6.41
N TYR A 209 -6.80 6.24 -7.19
CA TYR A 209 -7.28 4.87 -7.32
C TYR A 209 -6.18 3.96 -7.87
N GLU A 210 -5.69 4.25 -9.07
CA GLU A 210 -4.70 3.42 -9.76
C GLU A 210 -3.39 3.26 -8.96
N LEU A 211 -2.87 4.34 -8.38
CA LEU A 211 -1.52 4.36 -7.81
C LEU A 211 -1.46 4.08 -6.31
N VAL A 212 -2.60 4.02 -5.63
CA VAL A 212 -2.65 3.86 -4.17
C VAL A 212 -3.70 2.86 -3.73
N ILE A 213 -4.95 3.01 -4.18
CA ILE A 213 -6.06 2.19 -3.69
C ILE A 213 -6.07 0.81 -4.34
N ALA A 214 -5.75 0.69 -5.63
CA ALA A 214 -5.84 -0.57 -6.37
C ALA A 214 -4.95 -1.67 -5.74
N GLU A 215 -3.70 -1.34 -5.40
CA GLU A 215 -2.78 -2.27 -4.72
C GLU A 215 -3.29 -2.64 -3.32
N GLN A 216 -3.77 -1.67 -2.53
CA GLN A 216 -4.33 -1.93 -1.20
C GLN A 216 -5.61 -2.77 -1.25
N GLU A 217 -6.45 -2.55 -2.26
CA GLU A 217 -7.65 -3.33 -2.51
C GLU A 217 -7.28 -4.78 -2.89
N GLU A 218 -6.29 -4.97 -3.76
CA GLU A 218 -5.78 -6.31 -4.12
C GLU A 218 -5.25 -7.05 -2.89
N GLU A 219 -4.35 -6.44 -2.12
CA GLU A 219 -3.80 -7.03 -0.89
C GLU A 219 -4.90 -7.40 0.13
N LEU A 220 -5.88 -6.52 0.31
CA LEU A 220 -6.99 -6.76 1.22
C LEU A 220 -7.87 -7.91 0.74
N ARG A 221 -8.16 -7.99 -0.56
CA ARG A 221 -8.94 -9.08 -1.16
C ARG A 221 -8.24 -10.43 -1.04
N GLU A 222 -6.93 -10.47 -1.23
CA GLU A 222 -6.14 -11.68 -0.99
C GLU A 222 -6.23 -12.12 0.48
N ALA A 223 -6.10 -11.19 1.42
CA ALA A 223 -6.26 -11.49 2.85
C ALA A 223 -7.68 -12.00 3.19
N MET A 224 -8.71 -11.43 2.57
CA MET A 224 -10.09 -11.88 2.72
C MET A 224 -10.30 -13.29 2.16
N ASP A 225 -9.67 -13.63 1.03
CA ASP A 225 -9.66 -14.98 0.48
C ASP A 225 -9.01 -15.99 1.45
N GLU A 226 -7.88 -15.63 2.05
CA GLU A 226 -7.23 -16.46 3.07
C GLU A 226 -8.13 -16.70 4.30
N GLN A 227 -8.80 -15.65 4.78
CA GLN A 227 -9.77 -15.76 5.87
C GLN A 227 -10.94 -16.69 5.53
N LEU A 228 -11.49 -16.58 4.31
CA LEU A 228 -12.57 -17.46 3.83
C LEU A 228 -12.11 -18.92 3.75
N MET A 229 -10.89 -19.18 3.27
CA MET A 229 -10.31 -20.53 3.28
C MET A 229 -10.16 -21.07 4.71
N GLU A 230 -9.67 -20.25 5.64
CA GLU A 230 -9.53 -20.65 7.05
C GLU A 230 -10.89 -20.97 7.67
N MET A 231 -11.88 -20.09 7.46
CA MET A 231 -13.26 -20.30 7.91
C MET A 231 -13.83 -21.61 7.36
N GLY A 232 -13.69 -21.88 6.06
CA GLY A 232 -14.14 -23.13 5.43
C GLY A 232 -13.45 -24.37 6.02
N ALA A 233 -12.15 -24.28 6.32
CA ALA A 233 -11.41 -25.37 6.97
C ALA A 233 -11.90 -25.64 8.41
N VAL A 234 -12.26 -24.59 9.17
CA VAL A 234 -12.81 -24.73 10.52
C VAL A 234 -14.24 -25.31 10.47
N LEU A 235 -15.08 -24.88 9.54
CA LEU A 235 -16.42 -25.44 9.34
C LEU A 235 -16.38 -26.94 8.99
N ASN A 236 -15.48 -27.35 8.08
CA ASN A 236 -15.26 -28.76 7.76
C ASN A 236 -14.81 -29.56 9.00
N ARG A 237 -14.00 -28.96 9.88
CA ARG A 237 -13.57 -29.60 11.13
C ARG A 237 -14.73 -29.75 12.12
N ILE A 238 -15.61 -28.76 12.21
CA ILE A 238 -16.84 -28.84 13.00
C ILE A 238 -17.71 -29.99 12.49
N GLU A 239 -17.87 -30.13 11.17
CA GLU A 239 -18.63 -31.24 10.57
C GLU A 239 -18.02 -32.61 10.92
N GLU A 240 -16.69 -32.76 10.84
CA GLU A 240 -16.01 -33.99 11.24
C GLU A 240 -16.25 -34.34 12.72
N TYR A 241 -16.15 -33.35 13.63
CA TYR A 241 -16.42 -33.58 15.05
C TYR A 241 -17.89 -33.91 15.32
N ASN A 242 -18.85 -33.27 14.63
CA ASN A 242 -20.26 -33.65 14.68
C ASN A 242 -20.45 -35.10 14.20
N GLY A 243 -19.70 -35.54 13.20
CA GLY A 243 -19.64 -36.93 12.75
C GLY A 243 -19.03 -37.87 13.80
N GLU A 244 -18.03 -37.44 14.56
CA GLU A 244 -17.44 -38.21 15.66
C GLU A 244 -18.39 -38.39 16.85
N MET A 245 -19.16 -37.36 17.21
CA MET A 245 -20.18 -37.45 18.29
C MET A 245 -21.15 -38.61 18.08
N ASN A 246 -21.52 -38.88 16.82
CA ASN A 246 -22.41 -39.98 16.45
C ASN A 246 -21.74 -41.37 16.43
N ARG A 247 -20.40 -41.41 16.36
CA ARG A 247 -19.61 -42.66 16.18
C ARG A 247 -18.95 -43.12 17.47
N VAL A 248 -18.49 -42.20 18.30
CA VAL A 248 -17.72 -42.52 19.51
C VAL A 248 -18.68 -42.89 20.64
N ASN A 249 -18.66 -44.17 20.99
CA ASN A 249 -19.46 -44.75 22.06
C ASN A 249 -18.60 -45.03 23.29
N VAL A 250 -19.05 -44.58 24.45
CA VAL A 250 -18.50 -45.01 25.74
C VAL A 250 -19.61 -45.69 26.53
N ASP A 251 -19.51 -47.01 26.71
CA ASP A 251 -20.45 -47.84 27.49
C ASP A 251 -21.93 -47.68 27.09
N GLY A 252 -22.22 -47.56 25.79
CA GLY A 252 -23.57 -47.39 25.27
C GLY A 252 -24.04 -45.94 25.18
N VAL A 253 -23.21 -44.96 25.57
CA VAL A 253 -23.54 -43.54 25.59
C VAL A 253 -22.73 -42.76 24.55
N PHE A 254 -23.38 -41.78 23.90
CA PHE A 254 -22.78 -40.85 22.92
C PHE A 254 -23.08 -39.40 23.33
N ILE A 255 -22.42 -38.45 22.68
CA ILE A 255 -22.78 -37.03 22.78
C ILE A 255 -24.02 -36.79 21.91
N GLU A 256 -25.04 -36.14 22.47
CA GLU A 256 -26.10 -35.52 21.68
C GLU A 256 -25.55 -34.22 21.07
N PRO A 257 -25.64 -34.02 19.74
CA PRO A 257 -25.16 -32.80 19.11
C PRO A 257 -25.76 -31.57 19.81
N PRO A 258 -24.92 -30.59 20.21
CA PRO A 258 -25.40 -29.41 20.90
C PRO A 258 -26.26 -28.54 19.97
N GLU A 259 -27.12 -27.71 20.55
CA GLU A 259 -27.78 -26.64 19.80
C GLU A 259 -26.73 -25.65 19.30
N VAL A 260 -26.72 -25.42 17.99
CA VAL A 260 -25.78 -24.50 17.35
C VAL A 260 -26.29 -23.07 17.55
N PRO A 261 -25.46 -22.15 18.06
CA PRO A 261 -25.85 -20.76 18.24
C PRO A 261 -26.18 -20.06 16.91
N VAL A 262 -27.16 -19.15 16.92
CA VAL A 262 -27.61 -18.39 15.73
C VAL A 262 -26.49 -17.65 15.00
N GLN A 263 -25.40 -17.30 15.69
CA GLN A 263 -24.27 -16.58 15.11
C GLN A 263 -23.44 -17.43 14.15
N VAL A 264 -23.59 -18.76 14.19
CA VAL A 264 -22.83 -19.71 13.36
C VAL A 264 -23.73 -20.79 12.73
N ASP A 265 -25.00 -20.84 13.12
CA ASP A 265 -25.96 -21.82 12.60
C ASP A 265 -26.26 -21.57 11.12
N GLY A 266 -26.16 -22.63 10.32
CA GLY A 266 -26.41 -22.58 8.88
C GLY A 266 -25.28 -21.99 8.03
N ASP A 267 -24.21 -21.48 8.65
CA ASP A 267 -23.11 -20.86 7.92
C ASP A 267 -22.37 -21.85 7.00
N ALA A 268 -21.96 -21.35 5.83
CA ALA A 268 -21.13 -22.08 4.88
C ALA A 268 -20.13 -21.15 4.19
N VAL A 269 -18.96 -21.70 3.85
CA VAL A 269 -18.09 -21.08 2.84
C VAL A 269 -18.30 -21.85 1.53
N THR A 270 -18.82 -21.16 0.52
CA THR A 270 -19.09 -21.72 -0.82
C THR A 270 -18.05 -21.23 -1.83
N GLY A 271 -18.08 -21.78 -3.04
CA GLY A 271 -17.09 -21.49 -4.09
C GLY A 271 -15.80 -22.31 -3.97
N GLU A 272 -14.80 -21.92 -4.77
CA GLU A 272 -13.49 -22.57 -4.86
C GLU A 272 -12.39 -21.53 -4.65
N GLY A 273 -11.35 -21.89 -3.88
CA GLY A 273 -10.16 -21.03 -3.72
C GLY A 273 -9.38 -20.91 -5.03
N ALA A 274 -8.52 -19.89 -5.11
CA ALA A 274 -7.70 -19.65 -6.29
C ALA A 274 -6.80 -20.86 -6.62
N ASP A 275 -6.61 -21.10 -7.92
CA ASP A 275 -5.66 -22.07 -8.43
C ASP A 275 -4.73 -21.43 -9.49
N ALA A 276 -3.85 -22.22 -10.10
CA ALA A 276 -2.88 -21.69 -11.07
C ALA A 276 -3.51 -21.12 -12.36
N ALA A 277 -4.81 -21.32 -12.59
CA ALA A 277 -5.54 -20.95 -13.79
C ALA A 277 -6.81 -20.13 -13.52
N THR A 278 -7.31 -20.08 -12.28
CA THR A 278 -8.55 -19.38 -11.93
C THR A 278 -8.44 -18.61 -10.62
N GLU A 279 -9.07 -17.44 -10.59
CA GLU A 279 -9.26 -16.63 -9.40
C GLU A 279 -10.19 -17.32 -8.38
N SER A 280 -10.08 -16.92 -7.12
CA SER A 280 -10.94 -17.40 -6.04
C SER A 280 -12.38 -16.94 -6.22
N THR A 281 -13.31 -17.82 -5.89
CA THR A 281 -14.77 -17.57 -5.88
C THR A 281 -15.39 -17.78 -4.50
N LEU A 282 -14.56 -17.82 -3.46
CA LEU A 282 -15.00 -18.17 -2.10
C LEU A 282 -15.98 -17.16 -1.52
N ALA A 283 -17.16 -17.57 -1.07
CA ALA A 283 -18.12 -16.65 -0.45
C ALA A 283 -18.59 -17.18 0.91
N LEU A 284 -18.79 -16.27 1.86
CA LEU A 284 -19.46 -16.60 3.11
C LEU A 284 -20.98 -16.51 2.88
N GLU A 285 -21.68 -17.62 3.10
CA GLU A 285 -23.13 -17.67 3.21
C GLU A 285 -23.49 -17.73 4.70
N THR A 286 -24.24 -16.74 5.17
CA THR A 286 -24.59 -16.58 6.59
C THR A 286 -25.96 -15.93 6.75
N ASP A 287 -26.73 -16.41 7.72
CA ASP A 287 -28.02 -15.78 8.11
C ASP A 287 -27.84 -14.75 9.24
N TRP A 288 -26.63 -14.62 9.79
CA TRP A 288 -26.32 -13.70 10.89
C TRP A 288 -25.13 -12.78 10.57
N VAL A 289 -25.32 -11.49 10.81
CA VAL A 289 -24.30 -10.47 10.66
C VAL A 289 -24.06 -9.81 12.01
N HIS A 290 -22.80 -9.69 12.41
CA HIS A 290 -22.46 -8.96 13.62
C HIS A 290 -23.06 -7.55 13.57
N PRO A 291 -23.63 -7.00 14.66
CA PRO A 291 -24.26 -5.67 14.63
C PRO A 291 -23.37 -4.57 14.04
N ARG A 292 -22.09 -4.63 14.41
CA ARG A 292 -21.02 -3.74 13.94
C ARG A 292 -20.42 -4.11 12.58
N GLY A 293 -20.73 -5.30 12.05
CA GLY A 293 -20.18 -5.82 10.81
C GLY A 293 -21.08 -5.61 9.60
N TYR A 294 -20.59 -6.11 8.48
CA TYR A 294 -21.22 -6.02 7.16
C TYR A 294 -21.36 -7.41 6.53
N ASP A 295 -22.21 -7.48 5.51
CA ASP A 295 -22.39 -8.63 4.65
C ASP A 295 -22.79 -8.13 3.26
N PHE A 296 -21.83 -8.11 2.34
CA PHE A 296 -22.03 -7.70 0.96
C PHE A 296 -21.09 -8.44 0.01
N ASP A 297 -21.51 -8.55 -1.24
CA ASP A 297 -20.72 -9.19 -2.29
C ASP A 297 -19.64 -8.24 -2.81
N TRP A 298 -18.49 -8.25 -2.12
CA TRP A 298 -17.32 -7.44 -2.49
C TRP A 298 -16.68 -7.86 -3.84
N ARG A 299 -17.01 -9.06 -4.37
CA ARG A 299 -16.52 -9.50 -5.68
C ARG A 299 -17.34 -8.95 -6.85
N SER A 300 -18.54 -8.44 -6.60
CA SER A 300 -19.42 -7.93 -7.65
C SER A 300 -18.97 -6.61 -8.28
N GLY A 301 -17.95 -5.95 -7.71
CA GLY A 301 -17.38 -4.71 -8.23
C GLY A 301 -16.02 -4.39 -7.61
N SER A 302 -15.63 -3.12 -7.60
CA SER A 302 -14.39 -2.60 -7.01
C SER A 302 -14.62 -1.40 -6.09
N VAL A 303 -13.59 -0.96 -5.38
CA VAL A 303 -13.61 0.30 -4.62
C VAL A 303 -13.92 1.51 -5.51
N GLU A 304 -13.44 1.51 -6.76
CA GLU A 304 -13.75 2.56 -7.74
C GLU A 304 -15.22 2.55 -8.19
N GLU A 305 -15.81 1.36 -8.35
CA GLU A 305 -17.23 1.22 -8.69
C GLU A 305 -18.16 1.54 -7.50
N GLY A 306 -17.66 1.31 -6.28
CA GLY A 306 -18.29 1.66 -5.02
C GLY A 306 -19.23 0.59 -4.46
N TYR A 307 -19.07 0.27 -3.17
CA TYR A 307 -19.89 -0.66 -2.40
C TYR A 307 -20.91 0.05 -1.52
N LEU A 308 -20.55 1.23 -0.98
CA LEU A 308 -21.35 1.95 0.01
C LEU A 308 -22.78 2.22 -0.47
N ASP A 309 -22.96 2.56 -1.75
CA ASP A 309 -24.27 2.88 -2.31
C ASP A 309 -25.21 1.67 -2.34
N ALA A 310 -24.67 0.44 -2.35
CA ALA A 310 -25.46 -0.78 -2.34
C ALA A 310 -25.88 -1.22 -0.91
N ILE A 311 -25.09 -0.86 0.10
CA ILE A 311 -25.29 -1.31 1.49
C ILE A 311 -25.93 -0.25 2.39
N MET A 312 -25.88 1.03 1.99
CA MET A 312 -26.46 2.12 2.76
C MET A 312 -28.00 2.07 2.69
N PRO A 313 -28.71 2.24 3.83
CA PRO A 313 -30.17 2.33 3.84
C PRO A 313 -30.70 3.45 2.94
N GLU A 314 -31.83 3.21 2.25
CA GLU A 314 -32.43 4.18 1.30
C GLU A 314 -32.78 5.54 1.95
N ASP A 315 -33.01 5.57 3.26
CA ASP A 315 -33.36 6.76 4.03
C ASP A 315 -32.14 7.50 4.63
N GLU A 316 -30.95 6.91 4.55
CA GLU A 316 -29.70 7.53 4.99
C GLU A 316 -29.08 8.34 3.86
N THR A 317 -28.54 9.51 4.18
CA THR A 317 -27.93 10.41 3.17
C THR A 317 -26.45 10.66 3.43
N SER A 318 -25.89 10.05 4.48
CA SER A 318 -24.51 10.27 4.91
C SER A 318 -23.85 8.93 5.25
N TYR A 319 -22.93 8.49 4.39
CA TYR A 319 -22.12 7.30 4.66
C TYR A 319 -21.32 7.43 5.97
N VAL A 320 -20.89 8.66 6.34
CA VAL A 320 -20.20 8.91 7.61
C VAL A 320 -21.11 8.62 8.81
N THR A 321 -22.40 8.96 8.70
CA THR A 321 -23.40 8.65 9.73
C THR A 321 -23.62 7.15 9.77
N PHE A 322 -23.90 6.53 8.62
CA PHE A 322 -24.11 5.09 8.50
C PHE A 322 -22.96 4.26 9.12
N LEU A 323 -21.73 4.48 8.65
CA LEU A 323 -20.53 3.78 9.14
C LEU A 323 -20.29 4.08 10.63
N GLY A 324 -20.52 5.33 11.05
CA GLY A 324 -20.38 5.75 12.44
C GLY A 324 -21.40 5.12 13.39
N GLU A 325 -22.64 4.88 12.93
CA GLU A 325 -23.67 4.16 13.69
C GLU A 325 -23.35 2.67 13.75
N LYS A 326 -22.95 2.07 12.62
CA LYS A 326 -22.46 0.69 12.56
C LYS A 326 -21.31 0.44 13.53
N ALA A 327 -20.28 1.29 13.52
CA ALA A 327 -19.13 1.16 14.41
C ALA A 327 -19.49 1.24 15.91
N ARG A 328 -20.58 1.95 16.26
CA ARG A 328 -21.06 2.16 17.64
C ARG A 328 -22.19 1.23 18.05
N ALA A 329 -22.67 0.36 17.15
CA ALA A 329 -23.74 -0.58 17.48
C ALA A 329 -23.35 -1.41 18.71
N GLU A 330 -24.24 -1.46 19.70
CA GLU A 330 -24.00 -2.23 20.92
C GLU A 330 -24.17 -3.73 20.64
N ASP A 331 -23.35 -4.55 21.29
CA ASP A 331 -23.57 -5.98 21.31
C ASP A 331 -24.84 -6.26 22.13
N GLU A 332 -25.94 -6.50 21.42
CA GLU A 332 -27.15 -7.08 22.02
C GLU A 332 -26.81 -8.41 22.72
N GLU A 333 -27.65 -8.86 23.65
CA GLU A 333 -27.44 -10.14 24.34
C GLU A 333 -27.40 -11.32 23.35
N SER A 334 -28.17 -11.22 22.25
CA SER A 334 -28.16 -12.09 21.07
C SER A 334 -26.86 -12.04 20.27
N SER A 335 -26.01 -11.03 20.45
CA SER A 335 -24.73 -10.87 19.76
C SER A 335 -23.57 -11.47 20.54
N ARG A 336 -23.77 -11.87 21.79
CA ARG A 336 -22.72 -12.49 22.61
C ARG A 336 -22.72 -14.00 22.38
N PHE A 337 -21.71 -14.47 21.66
CA PHE A 337 -21.41 -15.90 21.57
C PHE A 337 -20.23 -16.26 22.47
N ALA A 338 -20.44 -17.25 23.34
CA ALA A 338 -19.35 -17.96 24.00
C ALA A 338 -19.56 -19.47 23.79
N ALA A 339 -18.65 -20.12 23.06
CA ALA A 339 -18.75 -21.56 22.82
C ALA A 339 -18.77 -22.37 24.14
N ASN A 340 -18.18 -21.83 25.20
CA ASN A 340 -18.23 -22.44 26.53
C ASN A 340 -19.64 -22.47 27.16
N ASP A 341 -20.60 -21.72 26.64
CA ASP A 341 -21.98 -21.72 27.13
C ASP A 341 -22.84 -22.80 26.44
N MET A 342 -22.31 -23.48 25.42
CA MET A 342 -22.98 -24.60 24.76
C MET A 342 -23.27 -25.74 25.74
N GLU A 343 -24.48 -26.30 25.66
CA GLU A 343 -24.89 -27.44 26.47
C GLU A 343 -24.41 -28.75 25.84
N TRP A 344 -23.64 -29.55 26.59
CA TRP A 344 -23.07 -30.80 26.12
C TRP A 344 -23.73 -31.99 26.81
N ARG A 345 -24.79 -32.50 26.21
CA ARG A 345 -25.59 -33.61 26.77
C ARG A 345 -25.14 -34.94 26.21
N LEU A 346 -25.26 -35.96 27.04
CA LEU A 346 -25.13 -37.36 26.65
C LEU A 346 -26.51 -37.94 26.32
N THR A 347 -26.54 -39.01 25.53
CA THR A 347 -27.80 -39.70 25.15
C THR A 347 -28.59 -40.29 26.32
N ASP A 348 -27.99 -40.35 27.52
CA ASP A 348 -28.65 -40.75 28.77
C ASP A 348 -29.23 -39.56 29.55
N GLY A 349 -29.09 -38.33 29.02
CA GLY A 349 -29.59 -37.08 29.58
C GLY A 349 -28.64 -36.36 30.54
N ASN A 350 -27.50 -36.96 30.89
CA ASN A 350 -26.53 -36.33 31.78
C ASN A 350 -25.66 -35.29 31.04
N ASP A 351 -25.16 -34.29 31.77
CA ASP A 351 -24.21 -33.31 31.22
C ASP A 351 -22.80 -33.91 31.24
N LEU A 352 -22.14 -33.93 30.07
CA LEU A 352 -20.78 -34.43 29.92
C LEU A 352 -19.77 -33.70 30.84
N ARG A 353 -20.04 -32.44 31.19
CA ARG A 353 -19.19 -31.62 32.08
C ARG A 353 -19.22 -32.09 33.53
N GLU A 354 -20.26 -32.80 33.96
CA GLU A 354 -20.35 -33.37 35.31
C GLU A 354 -19.39 -34.54 35.51
N TYR A 355 -18.93 -35.15 34.42
CA TYR A 355 -18.00 -36.29 34.42
C TYR A 355 -16.53 -35.89 34.59
N ARG A 356 -16.22 -34.62 34.92
CA ARG A 356 -14.85 -34.07 35.10
C ARG A 356 -13.95 -34.90 36.03
N GLU A 357 -14.51 -35.54 37.06
CA GLU A 357 -13.75 -36.38 38.01
C GLU A 357 -13.88 -37.89 37.74
N SER A 358 -14.76 -38.29 36.82
CA SER A 358 -14.88 -39.68 36.39
C SER A 358 -13.71 -40.03 35.45
N GLY A 359 -13.15 -41.23 35.62
CA GLY A 359 -11.83 -41.63 35.12
C GLY A 359 -11.63 -41.57 33.60
N GLN A 360 -10.47 -42.08 33.16
CA GLN A 360 -9.98 -42.08 31.76
C GLN A 360 -10.99 -42.62 30.70
N ALA A 361 -12.09 -43.25 31.12
CA ALA A 361 -13.10 -43.78 30.22
C ALA A 361 -13.88 -42.71 29.45
N MET A 362 -14.10 -41.52 30.02
CA MET A 362 -14.83 -40.42 29.36
C MET A 362 -13.92 -39.48 28.55
N ASP A 363 -12.60 -39.70 28.55
CA ASP A 363 -11.63 -38.89 27.80
C ASP A 363 -12.01 -38.72 26.33
N PRO A 364 -12.40 -39.77 25.57
CA PRO A 364 -12.71 -39.61 24.16
C PRO A 364 -13.88 -38.65 23.89
N LEU A 365 -14.94 -38.69 24.72
CA LEU A 365 -16.08 -37.77 24.57
C LEU A 365 -15.71 -36.35 25.00
N ARG A 366 -14.89 -36.21 26.06
CA ARG A 366 -14.39 -34.90 26.49
C ARG A 366 -13.50 -34.25 25.43
N ASP A 367 -12.66 -35.03 24.76
CA ASP A 367 -11.79 -34.53 23.70
C ASP A 367 -12.62 -34.00 22.53
N ILE A 368 -13.66 -34.73 22.10
CA ILE A 368 -14.61 -34.26 21.07
C ILE A 368 -15.30 -32.97 21.50
N MET A 369 -15.84 -32.92 22.72
CA MET A 369 -16.47 -31.72 23.28
C MET A 369 -15.52 -30.52 23.25
N ASN A 370 -14.31 -30.68 23.78
CA ASN A 370 -13.32 -29.61 23.86
C ASN A 370 -12.90 -29.12 22.46
N ASN A 371 -12.62 -30.06 21.55
CA ASN A 371 -12.19 -29.75 20.19
C ASN A 371 -13.31 -29.05 19.40
N THR A 372 -14.55 -29.48 19.56
CA THR A 372 -15.69 -28.85 18.89
C THR A 372 -15.97 -27.46 19.47
N THR A 373 -15.94 -27.32 20.81
CA THR A 373 -16.10 -26.03 21.48
C THR A 373 -15.05 -25.04 20.99
N GLN A 374 -13.78 -25.46 20.89
CA GLN A 374 -12.71 -24.63 20.36
C GLN A 374 -12.95 -24.27 18.90
N ALA A 375 -13.36 -25.22 18.05
CA ALA A 375 -13.61 -24.97 16.64
C ALA A 375 -14.74 -23.95 16.41
N TYR A 376 -15.84 -24.02 17.16
CA TYR A 376 -16.89 -22.99 17.09
C TYR A 376 -16.38 -21.62 17.54
N GLN A 377 -15.56 -21.57 18.60
CA GLN A 377 -14.97 -20.31 19.07
C GLN A 377 -13.99 -19.71 18.06
N ASP A 378 -13.17 -20.54 17.42
CA ASP A 378 -12.24 -20.14 16.37
C ASP A 378 -13.02 -19.60 15.16
N TYR A 379 -14.04 -20.33 14.71
CA TYR A 379 -14.88 -19.91 13.58
C TYR A 379 -15.59 -18.58 13.85
N TYR A 380 -16.23 -18.42 15.01
CA TYR A 380 -16.91 -17.17 15.35
C TYR A 380 -15.95 -15.98 15.39
N ARG A 381 -14.72 -16.17 15.89
CA ARG A 381 -13.68 -15.13 15.86
C ARG A 381 -13.34 -14.77 14.42
N LEU A 382 -13.04 -15.75 13.57
CA LEU A 382 -12.71 -15.51 12.15
C LEU A 382 -13.85 -14.79 11.41
N LYS A 383 -15.10 -15.23 11.62
CA LYS A 383 -16.29 -14.58 11.06
C LYS A 383 -16.41 -13.14 11.53
N THR A 384 -16.18 -12.89 12.82
CA THR A 384 -16.24 -11.53 13.39
C THR A 384 -15.15 -10.64 12.81
N ASP A 385 -13.91 -11.14 12.75
CA ASP A 385 -12.77 -10.42 12.17
C ASP A 385 -13.07 -10.09 10.68
N TYR A 386 -13.58 -11.05 9.91
CA TYR A 386 -13.99 -10.84 8.51
C TYR A 386 -15.11 -9.80 8.36
N GLN A 387 -16.18 -9.92 9.15
CA GLN A 387 -17.36 -9.06 9.04
C GLN A 387 -17.13 -7.64 9.58
N ILE A 388 -16.31 -7.47 10.62
CA ILE A 388 -16.08 -6.19 11.30
C ILE A 388 -14.83 -5.49 10.79
N ASP A 389 -13.74 -6.22 10.55
CA ASP A 389 -12.47 -5.59 10.20
C ASP A 389 -12.31 -5.58 8.68
N SER A 390 -12.20 -6.75 8.03
CA SER A 390 -11.84 -6.81 6.61
C SER A 390 -12.88 -6.19 5.67
N LEU A 391 -14.18 -6.43 5.90
CA LEU A 391 -15.22 -5.74 5.14
C LEU A 391 -15.28 -4.23 5.43
N SER A 392 -14.92 -3.79 6.64
CA SER A 392 -14.84 -2.36 6.95
C SER A 392 -13.65 -1.71 6.27
N ASP A 393 -12.48 -2.35 6.28
CA ASP A 393 -11.26 -1.84 5.65
C ASP A 393 -11.50 -1.56 4.15
N LEU A 394 -12.28 -2.42 3.47
CA LEU A 394 -12.65 -2.21 2.07
C LEU A 394 -13.54 -0.97 1.88
N LEU A 395 -14.49 -0.75 2.79
CA LEU A 395 -15.32 0.46 2.80
C LEU A 395 -14.50 1.71 3.17
N GLU A 396 -13.46 1.58 4.01
CA GLU A 396 -12.56 2.67 4.35
C GLU A 396 -11.73 3.11 3.14
N LEU A 397 -11.28 2.18 2.29
CA LEU A 397 -10.64 2.50 1.01
C LEU A 397 -11.58 3.31 0.11
N GLU A 398 -12.86 2.93 0.03
CA GLU A 398 -13.88 3.68 -0.72
C GLU A 398 -14.12 5.08 -0.14
N VAL A 399 -14.19 5.21 1.19
CA VAL A 399 -14.30 6.51 1.86
C VAL A 399 -13.08 7.38 1.55
N ALA A 400 -11.88 6.81 1.53
CA ALA A 400 -10.65 7.53 1.17
C ALA A 400 -10.72 8.04 -0.28
N LEU A 401 -11.15 7.20 -1.22
CA LEU A 401 -11.33 7.59 -2.62
C LEU A 401 -12.37 8.70 -2.79
N ARG A 402 -13.57 8.56 -2.20
CA ARG A 402 -14.63 9.59 -2.21
C ARG A 402 -14.17 10.91 -1.55
N SER A 403 -13.29 10.83 -0.55
CA SER A 403 -12.66 12.02 0.05
C SER A 403 -11.75 12.74 -0.96
N VAL A 404 -10.97 12.01 -1.76
CA VAL A 404 -10.16 12.59 -2.85
C VAL A 404 -11.05 13.17 -3.95
N GLU A 405 -12.15 12.52 -4.32
CA GLU A 405 -13.10 13.05 -5.30
C GLU A 405 -13.70 14.39 -4.87
N SER A 406 -14.00 14.54 -3.58
CA SER A 406 -14.66 15.74 -3.05
C SER A 406 -13.70 16.85 -2.62
N ALA A 407 -12.51 16.50 -2.14
CA ALA A 407 -11.54 17.44 -1.56
C ALA A 407 -10.19 17.48 -2.29
N GLY A 408 -10.00 16.69 -3.33
CA GLY A 408 -8.83 16.74 -4.21
C GLY A 408 -8.69 18.12 -4.85
N SER A 409 -7.46 18.61 -4.94
CA SER A 409 -7.18 19.94 -5.48
C SER A 409 -6.04 19.92 -6.48
N VAL A 410 -6.14 20.78 -7.49
CA VAL A 410 -5.14 20.91 -8.56
C VAL A 410 -4.79 22.39 -8.74
N ASN A 411 -3.50 22.71 -8.67
CA ASN A 411 -2.96 24.01 -9.04
C ASN A 411 -2.24 23.88 -10.38
N ALA A 412 -2.91 24.32 -11.45
CA ALA A 412 -2.39 24.36 -12.81
C ALA A 412 -2.11 25.81 -13.28
N GLY A 413 -1.90 26.74 -12.34
CA GLY A 413 -1.55 28.13 -12.66
C GLY A 413 -0.14 28.25 -13.26
N GLU A 414 0.12 29.34 -13.99
CA GLU A 414 1.45 29.61 -14.58
C GLU A 414 2.58 29.67 -13.52
N GLU A 415 2.23 30.00 -12.27
CA GLU A 415 3.18 30.04 -11.15
C GLU A 415 3.22 28.73 -10.35
N ALA A 416 2.44 27.70 -10.72
CA ALA A 416 2.45 26.41 -10.02
C ALA A 416 3.79 25.70 -10.19
N LEU A 417 4.34 25.71 -11.41
CA LEU A 417 5.67 25.20 -11.72
C LEU A 417 6.50 26.28 -12.43
N ILE A 418 7.64 26.65 -11.83
CA ILE A 418 8.61 27.58 -12.43
C ILE A 418 9.84 26.80 -12.87
N THR A 419 10.19 26.88 -14.15
CA THR A 419 11.38 26.21 -14.73
C THR A 419 12.53 27.20 -14.95
N TYR A 420 13.77 26.75 -14.75
CA TYR A 420 15.00 27.55 -14.93
C TYR A 420 15.99 27.02 -15.97
#